data_AF-A0A2K5ZZ64-F1
#
_entry.id   AF-A0A2K5ZZ64-F1
#
_cell.length_a   1.000
_cell.length_b   1.000
_cell.length_c   1.000
_cell.angle_alpha   90.00
_cell.angle_beta   90.00
_cell.angle_gamma   90.00
#
_symmetry.space_group_name_H-M   'P 1'
#
loop_
_entity.id
_entity.type
_entity.pdbx_description
1 polymer ?
#
loop_
_entity_poly.entity_id
_entity_poly.type
_entity_poly.pdbx_seq_one_letter_code
_entity_poly.pdbx_strand_id
1 'polypeptide(L)'
;MRLLESRKGLSFFAFEHSEEYQQAQHKFLVAVESMEPNNIVVLLQTSPYHVDSLLQLSDACRFQEDQEMARDLVGKAEPPPVPLLGRLRQEYRSSESFYLALYKQMSFLEKRGCPRTALEYCKLILSLEPDEDPLCMLLLIDHLALRARNYEYLIRLFQEWEAHRNLSQLPNFAFSVPLAYFLLSQQTDLPEHERSSAREKASLLIQQALTMFPGGGCPPEP
;
A
#
# COMPACT_ATOMS: atom_id res chain seq x y z
N MET A 1 15.37 -17.75 12.94
CA MET A 1 13.92 -18.00 12.74
C MET A 1 13.44 -18.88 13.88
N ARG A 2 12.42 -18.43 14.60
CA ARG A 2 11.85 -19.12 15.75
C ARG A 2 10.39 -19.43 15.47
N LEU A 3 9.95 -20.68 15.67
CA LEU A 3 8.53 -21.02 15.58
C LEU A 3 7.78 -20.33 16.74
N LEU A 4 6.82 -19.46 16.42
CA LEU A 4 6.00 -18.75 17.40
C LEU A 4 4.78 -19.57 17.81
N GLU A 5 4.01 -20.06 16.84
CA GLU A 5 2.76 -20.77 17.12
C GLU A 5 2.38 -21.67 15.95
N SER A 6 1.60 -22.74 16.18
CA SER A 6 0.98 -23.50 15.10
C SER A 6 -0.53 -23.49 15.32
N ARG A 7 -1.28 -22.82 14.43
CA ARG A 7 -2.74 -22.71 14.55
C ARG A 7 -3.40 -23.15 13.24
N LYS A 8 -4.34 -24.10 13.34
CA LYS A 8 -5.13 -24.64 12.22
C LYS A 8 -4.29 -25.14 11.03
N GLY A 9 -3.12 -25.74 11.29
CA GLY A 9 -2.24 -26.26 10.24
C GLY A 9 -1.31 -25.22 9.58
N LEU A 10 -1.31 -23.98 10.07
CA LEU A 10 -0.36 -22.92 9.68
C LEU A 10 0.66 -22.70 10.81
N SER A 11 1.95 -22.82 10.48
CA SER A 11 3.07 -22.66 11.43
C SER A 11 3.62 -21.24 11.38
N PHE A 12 3.33 -20.40 12.37
CA PHE A 12 3.81 -19.03 12.46
C PHE A 12 5.28 -19.01 12.89
N PHE A 13 6.13 -18.31 12.14
CA PHE A 13 7.55 -18.14 12.44
C PHE A 13 7.85 -16.67 12.72
N ALA A 14 8.63 -16.38 13.76
CA ALA A 14 9.28 -15.10 13.96
C ALA A 14 10.64 -15.09 13.28
N PHE A 15 10.94 -13.99 12.59
CA PHE A 15 12.31 -13.69 12.24
C PHE A 15 13.07 -13.22 13.47
N GLU A 16 14.24 -13.82 13.71
CA GLU A 16 15.20 -13.29 14.67
C GLU A 16 16.27 -12.60 13.84
N HIS A 17 16.35 -11.27 13.98
CA HIS A 17 17.43 -10.48 13.39
C HIS A 17 18.78 -11.02 13.88
N SER A 18 19.78 -11.02 13.01
CA SER A 18 21.14 -11.43 13.41
C SER A 18 21.65 -10.54 14.56
N GLU A 19 22.59 -11.04 15.36
CA GLU A 19 23.14 -10.26 16.47
C GLU A 19 23.75 -8.94 15.98
N GLU A 20 24.36 -8.93 14.78
CA GLU A 20 24.89 -7.72 14.17
C GLU A 20 23.78 -6.72 13.83
N TYR A 21 22.64 -7.19 13.31
CA TYR A 21 21.49 -6.33 13.02
C TYR A 21 20.87 -5.78 14.31
N GLN A 22 20.75 -6.59 15.36
CA GLN A 22 20.24 -6.13 16.66
C GLN A 22 21.15 -5.06 17.29
N GLN A 23 22.46 -5.22 17.18
CA GLN A 23 23.42 -4.20 17.62
C GLN A 23 23.30 -2.92 16.77
N ALA A 24 23.09 -3.05 15.45
CA ALA A 24 22.83 -1.90 14.59
C ALA A 24 21.52 -1.19 14.98
N GLN A 25 20.46 -1.93 15.30
CA GLN A 25 19.18 -1.40 15.79
C GLN A 25 19.36 -0.62 17.10
N HIS A 26 20.12 -1.16 18.06
CA HIS A 26 20.39 -0.45 19.30
C HIS A 26 21.15 0.86 19.06
N LYS A 27 22.18 0.83 18.20
CA LYS A 27 22.92 2.05 17.82
C LYS A 27 22.02 3.05 17.09
N PHE A 28 21.09 2.57 16.27
CA PHE A 28 20.10 3.39 15.60
C PHE A 28 19.20 4.11 16.61
N LEU A 29 18.64 3.40 17.58
CA LEU A 29 17.79 4.00 18.62
C LEU A 29 18.53 5.09 19.39
N VAL A 30 19.78 4.84 19.79
CA VAL A 30 20.63 5.85 20.44
C VAL A 30 20.88 7.06 19.53
N ALA A 31 21.10 6.82 18.22
CA ALA A 31 21.29 7.90 17.26
C ALA A 31 20.02 8.75 17.06
N VAL A 32 18.84 8.12 17.04
CA VAL A 32 17.54 8.81 16.97
C VAL A 32 17.32 9.67 18.22
N GLU A 33 17.59 9.13 19.40
CA GLU A 33 17.49 9.86 20.67
C GLU A 33 18.45 11.06 20.72
N SER A 34 19.62 10.96 20.08
CA SER A 34 20.59 12.04 20.02
C SER A 34 20.20 13.23 19.14
N MET A 35 19.14 13.10 18.31
CA MET A 35 18.67 14.10 17.33
C MET A 35 19.71 14.60 16.32
N GLU A 36 20.88 13.96 16.23
CA GLU A 36 21.95 14.32 15.31
C GLU A 36 21.92 13.40 14.06
N PRO A 37 21.53 13.90 12.88
CA PRO A 37 21.37 13.06 11.68
C PRO A 37 22.69 12.44 11.20
N ASN A 38 23.83 13.08 11.52
CA ASN A 38 25.15 12.58 11.16
C ASN A 38 25.47 11.23 11.82
N ASN A 39 24.91 10.94 13.00
CA ASN A 39 25.10 9.65 13.67
C ASN A 39 24.47 8.49 12.88
N ILE A 40 23.35 8.75 12.20
CA ILE A 40 22.68 7.75 11.35
C ILE A 40 23.52 7.49 10.08
N VAL A 41 24.15 8.53 9.52
CA VAL A 41 25.06 8.39 8.37
C VAL A 41 26.26 7.52 8.74
N VAL A 42 26.87 7.75 9.90
CA VAL A 42 27.99 6.92 10.40
C VAL A 42 27.54 5.47 10.61
N LEU A 43 26.33 5.27 11.16
CA LEU A 43 25.78 3.92 11.33
C LEU A 43 25.63 3.19 10.00
N LEU A 44 25.16 3.84 8.93
CA LEU A 44 25.04 3.24 7.61
C LEU A 44 26.39 2.87 6.97
N GLN A 45 27.48 3.56 7.32
CA GLN A 45 28.81 3.15 6.87
C GLN A 45 29.21 1.79 7.46
N THR A 46 28.78 1.50 8.69
CA THR A 46 29.03 0.23 9.37
C THR A 46 27.98 -0.85 9.09
N SER A 47 26.75 -0.45 8.76
CA SER A 47 25.61 -1.35 8.56
C SER A 47 24.76 -0.86 7.37
N PRO A 48 25.21 -1.10 6.12
CA PRO A 48 24.62 -0.48 4.92
C PRO A 48 23.22 -0.98 4.57
N TYR A 49 22.77 -2.09 5.16
CA TYR A 49 21.46 -2.70 4.90
C TYR A 49 20.49 -2.57 6.09
N HIS A 50 20.79 -1.69 7.05
CA HIS A 50 19.88 -1.44 8.18
C HIS A 50 18.66 -0.64 7.70
N VAL A 51 17.48 -1.29 7.71
CA VAL A 51 16.25 -0.76 7.08
C VAL A 51 15.85 0.57 7.71
N ASP A 52 15.76 0.67 9.04
CA ASP A 52 15.28 1.89 9.70
C ASP A 52 16.18 3.11 9.45
N SER A 53 17.50 2.90 9.44
CA SER A 53 18.46 3.97 9.12
C SER A 53 18.31 4.46 7.69
N LEU A 54 18.12 3.54 6.73
CA LEU A 54 17.89 3.89 5.32
C LEU A 54 16.59 4.68 5.14
N LEU A 55 15.52 4.27 5.82
CA LEU A 55 14.23 4.97 5.75
C LEU A 55 14.30 6.36 6.37
N GLN A 56 14.95 6.51 7.52
CA GLN A 56 15.07 7.81 8.18
C GLN A 56 15.95 8.78 7.38
N LEU A 57 17.07 8.32 6.82
CA LEU A 57 17.86 9.17 5.94
C LEU A 57 17.12 9.50 4.64
N SER A 58 16.32 8.56 4.10
CA SER A 58 15.49 8.87 2.94
C SER A 58 14.53 10.03 3.23
N ASP A 59 13.92 10.09 4.41
CA ASP A 59 13.08 11.22 4.80
C ASP A 59 13.88 12.51 4.98
N ALA A 60 15.08 12.45 5.57
CA ALA A 60 15.96 13.62 5.65
C ALA A 60 16.33 14.16 4.25
N CYS A 61 16.68 13.29 3.31
CA CYS A 61 16.94 13.66 1.91
C CYS A 61 15.71 14.29 1.24
N ARG A 62 14.50 13.76 1.52
CA ARG A 62 13.25 14.37 1.03
C ARG A 62 13.03 15.78 1.55
N PHE A 63 13.35 16.06 2.81
CA PHE A 63 13.26 17.41 3.38
C PHE A 63 14.28 18.38 2.77
N GLN A 64 15.42 17.86 2.30
CA GLN A 64 16.46 18.63 1.59
C GLN A 64 16.22 18.74 0.08
N GLU A 65 15.05 18.30 -0.41
CA GLU A 65 14.68 18.25 -1.83
C GLU A 65 15.55 17.32 -2.70
N ASP A 66 16.39 16.48 -2.10
CA ASP A 66 17.18 15.46 -2.80
C ASP A 66 16.35 14.18 -3.00
N GLN A 67 15.49 14.22 -4.02
CA GLN A 67 14.59 13.11 -4.35
C GLN A 67 15.31 11.89 -4.94
N GLU A 68 16.46 12.09 -5.60
CA GLU A 68 17.22 11.00 -6.21
C GLU A 68 17.89 10.15 -5.13
N MET A 69 18.59 10.79 -4.19
CA MET A 69 19.21 10.08 -3.07
C MET A 69 18.17 9.41 -2.17
N ALA A 70 17.06 10.10 -1.89
CA ALA A 70 15.98 9.55 -1.09
C ALA A 70 15.41 8.24 -1.68
N ARG A 71 15.27 8.19 -3.00
CA ARG A 71 14.83 6.97 -3.70
C ARG A 71 15.87 5.87 -3.58
N ASP A 72 17.12 6.17 -3.87
CA ASP A 72 18.17 5.14 -3.89
C ASP A 72 18.34 4.48 -2.52
N LEU A 73 18.12 5.24 -1.44
CA LEU A 73 18.06 4.73 -0.07
C LEU A 73 16.85 3.79 0.15
N VAL A 74 15.67 4.14 -0.37
CA VAL A 74 14.49 3.26 -0.28
C VAL A 74 14.62 2.01 -1.15
N GLY A 75 15.21 2.12 -2.33
CA GLY A 75 15.51 0.96 -3.18
C GLY A 75 16.51 0.00 -2.54
N LYS A 76 17.45 0.49 -1.73
CA LYS A 76 18.34 -0.35 -0.91
C LYS A 76 17.65 -1.01 0.27
N ALA A 77 16.59 -0.38 0.79
CA ALA A 77 15.76 -0.91 1.86
C ALA A 77 14.70 -1.91 1.33
N GLU A 78 14.51 -1.98 0.01
CA GLU A 78 13.57 -2.89 -0.62
C GLU A 78 14.05 -4.35 -0.44
N PRO A 79 13.17 -5.28 -0.02
CA PRO A 79 13.50 -6.69 -0.02
C PRO A 79 13.81 -7.23 -1.43
N PRO A 80 14.53 -8.35 -1.53
CA PRO A 80 14.75 -9.02 -2.82
C PRO A 80 13.42 -9.41 -3.51
N PRO A 81 13.41 -9.44 -4.86
CA PRO A 81 12.19 -9.55 -5.65
C PRO A 81 11.40 -10.87 -5.46
N VAL A 82 10.14 -10.78 -5.87
CA VAL A 82 8.95 -11.56 -5.49
C VAL A 82 8.88 -13.08 -5.82
N PRO A 83 9.71 -13.76 -6.64
CA PRO A 83 9.50 -15.19 -6.91
C PRO A 83 9.62 -16.12 -5.68
N LEU A 84 10.16 -15.61 -4.56
CA LEU A 84 10.37 -16.36 -3.32
C LEU A 84 9.30 -16.09 -2.25
N LEU A 85 8.33 -15.21 -2.52
CA LEU A 85 7.39 -14.71 -1.51
C LEU A 85 6.36 -15.76 -1.03
N GLY A 86 6.22 -16.89 -1.71
CA GLY A 86 5.37 -18.00 -1.28
C GLY A 86 5.80 -18.63 0.05
N ARG A 87 7.09 -18.56 0.41
CA ARG A 87 7.63 -19.00 1.71
C ARG A 87 7.82 -17.85 2.70
N LEU A 88 8.04 -16.63 2.22
CA LEU A 88 8.29 -15.43 3.04
C LEU A 88 7.02 -14.79 3.65
N ARG A 89 5.80 -15.24 3.30
CA ARG A 89 4.53 -14.73 3.89
C ARG A 89 4.48 -14.81 5.43
N GLN A 90 5.26 -15.71 6.03
CA GLN A 90 5.38 -15.83 7.48
C GLN A 90 6.63 -15.16 8.05
N GLU A 91 7.63 -14.85 7.23
CA GLU A 91 8.96 -14.50 7.67
C GLU A 91 9.18 -12.98 7.80
N TYR A 92 8.38 -12.15 7.11
CA TYR A 92 8.51 -10.68 7.12
C TYR A 92 7.39 -9.94 7.85
N ARG A 93 6.54 -10.67 8.57
CA ARG A 93 5.38 -10.12 9.27
C ARG A 93 5.75 -9.27 10.49
N SER A 94 7.02 -9.27 10.90
CA SER A 94 7.46 -8.82 12.23
C SER A 94 8.19 -7.48 12.28
N SER A 95 8.37 -6.75 11.17
CA SER A 95 8.94 -5.40 11.26
C SER A 95 8.07 -4.36 10.56
N GLU A 96 7.56 -3.40 11.33
CA GLU A 96 6.82 -2.22 10.83
C GLU A 96 7.63 -1.49 9.74
N SER A 97 8.95 -1.52 9.87
CA SER A 97 9.92 -0.96 8.93
C SER A 97 9.82 -1.57 7.53
N PHE A 98 9.42 -2.83 7.41
CA PHE A 98 9.20 -3.47 6.12
C PHE A 98 8.03 -2.87 5.35
N TYR A 99 6.88 -2.82 6.01
CA TYR A 99 5.66 -2.27 5.43
C TYR A 99 5.89 -0.81 5.05
N LEU A 100 6.60 -0.06 5.90
CA LEU A 100 6.96 1.32 5.64
C LEU A 100 7.90 1.46 4.43
N ALA A 101 8.88 0.57 4.26
CA ALA A 101 9.76 0.55 3.09
C ALA A 101 8.97 0.31 1.79
N LEU A 102 8.10 -0.71 1.77
CA LEU A 102 7.24 -1.02 0.61
C LEU A 102 6.30 0.14 0.28
N TYR A 103 5.70 0.76 1.30
CA TYR A 103 4.83 1.92 1.13
C TYR A 103 5.56 3.13 0.56
N LYS A 104 6.76 3.44 1.08
CA LYS A 104 7.58 4.55 0.55
C LYS A 104 7.94 4.30 -0.91
N GLN A 105 8.33 3.07 -1.27
CA GLN A 105 8.64 2.71 -2.64
C GLN A 105 7.42 2.87 -3.56
N MET A 106 6.26 2.40 -3.12
CA MET A 106 4.99 2.61 -3.81
C MET A 106 4.69 4.11 -4.03
N SER A 107 4.86 4.95 -2.99
CA SER A 107 4.63 6.40 -3.09
C SER A 107 5.59 7.08 -4.08
N PHE A 108 6.84 6.64 -4.15
CA PHE A 108 7.79 7.12 -5.17
C PHE A 108 7.37 6.73 -6.59
N LEU A 109 6.90 5.49 -6.79
CA LEU A 109 6.39 5.02 -8.08
C LEU A 109 5.13 5.78 -8.52
N GLU A 110 4.26 6.10 -7.57
CA GLU A 110 3.05 6.86 -7.81
C GLU A 110 3.37 8.28 -8.33
N LYS A 111 4.31 8.98 -7.69
CA LYS A 111 4.77 10.33 -8.06
C LYS A 111 5.45 10.37 -9.42
N ARG A 112 6.08 9.27 -9.84
CA ARG A 112 6.71 9.13 -11.16
C ARG A 112 5.74 8.89 -12.30
N GLY A 113 4.46 8.68 -12.00
CA GLY A 113 3.49 8.32 -13.02
C GLY A 113 3.61 6.85 -13.45
N CYS A 114 4.06 5.96 -12.56
CA CYS A 114 4.01 4.51 -12.76
C CYS A 114 2.89 3.87 -11.90
N PRO A 115 1.60 4.22 -12.11
CA PRO A 115 0.51 3.77 -11.23
C PRO A 115 0.26 2.26 -11.32
N ARG A 116 0.60 1.61 -12.44
CA ARG A 116 0.48 0.15 -12.59
C ARG A 116 1.40 -0.59 -11.62
N THR A 117 2.67 -0.19 -11.55
CA THR A 117 3.63 -0.79 -10.62
C THR A 117 3.25 -0.48 -9.19
N ALA A 118 2.85 0.76 -8.89
CA ALA A 118 2.37 1.13 -7.56
C ALA A 118 1.17 0.28 -7.11
N LEU A 119 0.23 -0.02 -8.02
CA LEU A 119 -0.90 -0.91 -7.73
C LEU A 119 -0.42 -2.34 -7.36
N GLU A 120 0.58 -2.89 -8.04
CA GLU A 120 1.12 -4.20 -7.69
C GLU A 120 1.80 -4.22 -6.32
N TYR A 121 2.45 -3.13 -5.92
CA TYR A 121 2.95 -2.97 -4.55
C TYR A 121 1.82 -2.88 -3.52
N CYS A 122 0.76 -2.15 -3.81
CA CYS A 122 -0.42 -2.07 -2.93
C CYS A 122 -1.06 -3.45 -2.74
N LYS A 123 -1.20 -4.23 -3.82
CA LYS A 123 -1.66 -5.62 -3.77
C LYS A 123 -0.73 -6.51 -2.95
N LEU A 124 0.58 -6.34 -3.11
CA LEU A 124 1.58 -7.07 -2.35
C LEU A 124 1.43 -6.80 -0.85
N ILE A 125 1.35 -5.54 -0.44
CA ILE A 125 1.16 -5.15 0.96
C ILE A 125 -0.11 -5.77 1.55
N LEU A 126 -1.25 -5.65 0.84
CA LEU A 126 -2.50 -6.28 1.26
C LEU A 126 -2.44 -7.81 1.31
N SER A 127 -1.60 -8.45 0.48
CA SER A 127 -1.44 -9.90 0.48
C SER A 127 -0.64 -10.44 1.66
N LEU A 128 0.15 -9.59 2.32
CA LEU A 128 0.92 -9.94 3.52
C LEU A 128 0.02 -10.00 4.74
N GLU A 129 -0.83 -8.98 4.92
CA GLU A 129 -1.79 -8.87 6.02
C GLU A 129 -3.15 -8.34 5.54
N PRO A 130 -4.01 -9.21 5.00
CA PRO A 130 -5.32 -8.80 4.49
C PRO A 130 -6.32 -8.45 5.60
N ASP A 131 -6.09 -8.92 6.83
CA ASP A 131 -7.02 -8.79 7.97
C ASP A 131 -6.76 -7.54 8.83
N GLU A 132 -5.50 -7.23 9.13
CA GLU A 132 -5.15 -6.06 9.95
C GLU A 132 -5.03 -4.78 9.11
N ASP A 133 -4.53 -4.87 7.87
CA ASP A 133 -4.23 -3.73 6.99
C ASP A 133 -3.60 -2.54 7.75
N PRO A 134 -2.39 -2.71 8.32
CA PRO A 134 -1.79 -1.73 9.25
C PRO A 134 -1.53 -0.35 8.63
N LEU A 135 -1.43 -0.29 7.29
CA LEU A 135 -1.23 0.94 6.53
C LEU A 135 -2.51 1.48 5.88
N CYS A 136 -3.66 0.86 6.15
CA CYS A 136 -4.96 1.21 5.56
C CYS A 136 -4.90 1.28 4.03
N MET A 137 -4.20 0.34 3.38
CA MET A 137 -4.02 0.28 1.94
C MET A 137 -5.34 0.18 1.19
N LEU A 138 -6.39 -0.33 1.82
CA LEU A 138 -7.76 -0.31 1.29
C LEU A 138 -8.28 1.09 0.96
N LEU A 139 -7.81 2.13 1.65
CA LEU A 139 -8.23 3.51 1.38
C LEU A 139 -7.51 4.14 0.17
N LEU A 140 -6.48 3.47 -0.35
CA LEU A 140 -5.64 3.97 -1.44
C LEU A 140 -5.77 3.12 -2.72
N ILE A 141 -6.11 1.85 -2.58
CA ILE A 141 -6.14 0.89 -3.69
C ILE A 141 -7.07 1.30 -4.83
N ASP A 142 -8.21 1.94 -4.52
CA ASP A 142 -9.18 2.41 -5.50
C ASP A 142 -8.59 3.52 -6.38
N HIS A 143 -7.91 4.49 -5.76
CA HIS A 143 -7.22 5.56 -6.46
C HIS A 143 -6.13 5.01 -7.40
N LEU A 144 -5.30 4.08 -6.90
CA LEU A 144 -4.24 3.45 -7.68
C LEU A 144 -4.80 2.61 -8.82
N ALA A 145 -5.89 1.86 -8.60
CA ALA A 145 -6.52 1.04 -9.61
C ALA A 145 -7.12 1.88 -10.75
N LEU A 146 -7.80 2.98 -10.41
CA LEU A 146 -8.32 3.94 -11.40
C LEU A 146 -7.18 4.58 -12.21
N ARG A 147 -6.10 5.03 -11.56
CA ARG A 147 -4.94 5.62 -12.25
C ARG A 147 -4.20 4.60 -13.13
N ALA A 148 -4.14 3.35 -12.71
CA ALA A 148 -3.56 2.24 -13.48
C ALA A 148 -4.44 1.82 -14.68
N ARG A 149 -5.68 2.33 -14.75
CA ARG A 149 -6.75 1.93 -15.67
C ARG A 149 -7.13 0.46 -15.56
N ASN A 150 -7.00 -0.11 -14.36
CA ASN A 150 -7.36 -1.50 -14.07
C ASN A 150 -8.72 -1.54 -13.35
N TYR A 151 -9.78 -1.21 -14.11
CA TYR A 151 -11.14 -1.06 -13.59
C TYR A 151 -11.75 -2.41 -13.18
N GLU A 152 -11.48 -3.46 -13.95
CA GLU A 152 -11.95 -4.83 -13.66
C GLU A 152 -11.45 -5.33 -12.31
N TYR A 153 -10.18 -5.06 -12.00
CA TYR A 153 -9.61 -5.43 -10.70
C TYR A 153 -10.34 -4.74 -9.55
N LEU A 154 -10.61 -3.43 -9.66
CA LEU A 154 -11.32 -2.68 -8.61
C LEU A 154 -12.74 -3.21 -8.41
N ILE A 155 -13.46 -3.48 -9.51
CA ILE A 155 -14.82 -4.03 -9.45
C ILE A 155 -14.82 -5.41 -8.81
N ARG A 156 -13.88 -6.27 -9.19
CA ARG A 156 -13.74 -7.61 -8.62
C ARG A 156 -13.41 -7.55 -7.13
N LEU A 157 -12.46 -6.70 -6.74
CA LEU A 157 -12.10 -6.49 -5.34
C LEU A 157 -13.32 -6.06 -4.52
N PHE A 158 -14.09 -5.09 -5.03
CA PHE A 158 -15.31 -4.63 -4.38
C PHE A 158 -16.30 -5.77 -4.16
N GLN A 159 -16.60 -6.56 -5.19
CA GLN A 159 -17.55 -7.67 -5.11
C GLN A 159 -17.12 -8.77 -4.12
N GLU A 160 -15.82 -9.08 -4.07
CA GLU A 160 -15.29 -10.12 -3.19
C GLU A 160 -15.25 -9.67 -1.71
N TRP A 161 -14.93 -8.40 -1.47
CA TRP A 161 -14.61 -7.90 -0.12
C TRP A 161 -15.76 -7.12 0.54
N GLU A 162 -16.78 -6.69 -0.23
CA GLU A 162 -17.95 -5.97 0.28
C GLU A 162 -18.60 -6.70 1.46
N ALA A 163 -18.82 -8.01 1.34
CA ALA A 163 -19.52 -8.80 2.35
C ALA A 163 -18.79 -8.86 3.72
N HIS A 164 -17.47 -8.71 3.73
CA HIS A 164 -16.64 -8.87 4.93
C HIS A 164 -16.15 -7.53 5.49
N ARG A 165 -16.03 -6.50 4.64
CA ARG A 165 -15.44 -5.20 4.98
C ARG A 165 -16.38 -4.01 4.83
N ASN A 166 -17.60 -4.22 4.30
CA ASN A 166 -18.57 -3.15 4.02
C ASN A 166 -17.95 -1.98 3.24
N LEU A 167 -17.28 -2.27 2.13
CA LEU A 167 -16.55 -1.27 1.35
C LEU A 167 -17.47 -0.15 0.84
N SER A 168 -18.77 -0.43 0.62
CA SER A 168 -19.77 0.57 0.25
C SER A 168 -19.93 1.71 1.27
N GLN A 169 -19.59 1.48 2.55
CA GLN A 169 -19.61 2.50 3.59
C GLN A 169 -18.40 3.44 3.55
N LEU A 170 -17.40 3.13 2.73
CA LEU A 170 -16.24 3.98 2.54
C LEU A 170 -16.49 4.91 1.35
N PRO A 171 -16.38 6.24 1.52
CA PRO A 171 -16.60 7.19 0.43
C PRO A 171 -15.72 6.92 -0.78
N ASN A 172 -14.47 6.50 -0.56
CA ASN A 172 -13.52 6.21 -1.64
C ASN A 172 -14.10 5.13 -2.58
N PHE A 173 -14.55 3.99 -2.06
CA PHE A 173 -15.19 2.92 -2.86
C PHE A 173 -16.56 3.30 -3.40
N ALA A 174 -17.38 3.98 -2.60
CA ALA A 174 -18.71 4.41 -3.01
C ALA A 174 -18.69 5.28 -4.27
N PHE A 175 -17.66 6.10 -4.46
CA PHE A 175 -17.50 6.93 -5.67
C PHE A 175 -16.60 6.28 -6.74
N SER A 176 -15.52 5.60 -6.35
CA SER A 176 -14.56 5.02 -7.31
C SER A 176 -15.12 3.82 -8.08
N VAL A 177 -15.96 2.99 -7.46
CA VAL A 177 -16.56 1.80 -8.09
C VAL A 177 -17.55 2.19 -9.20
N PRO A 178 -18.55 3.08 -8.98
CA PRO A 178 -19.38 3.57 -10.08
C PRO A 178 -18.56 4.24 -11.19
N LEU A 179 -17.50 4.98 -10.83
CA LEU A 179 -16.60 5.56 -11.83
C LEU A 179 -15.88 4.48 -12.65
N ALA A 180 -15.42 3.40 -12.01
CA ALA A 180 -14.81 2.27 -12.71
C ALA A 180 -15.77 1.61 -13.69
N TYR A 181 -17.04 1.38 -13.30
CA TYR A 181 -18.07 0.86 -14.20
C TYR A 181 -18.35 1.80 -15.38
N PHE A 182 -18.40 3.11 -15.13
CA PHE A 182 -18.59 4.10 -16.18
C PHE A 182 -17.41 4.11 -17.17
N LEU A 183 -16.17 4.13 -16.68
CA LEU A 183 -14.98 4.10 -17.52
C LEU A 183 -14.86 2.79 -18.31
N LEU A 184 -15.29 1.67 -17.74
CA LEU A 184 -15.36 0.39 -18.44
C LEU A 184 -16.40 0.43 -19.58
N SER A 185 -17.56 1.06 -19.36
CA SER A 185 -18.59 1.21 -20.41
C SER A 185 -18.16 2.06 -21.61
N GLN A 186 -17.15 2.93 -21.43
CA GLN A 186 -16.58 3.74 -22.51
C GLN A 186 -15.55 2.98 -23.37
N GLN A 187 -15.06 1.84 -22.92
CA GLN A 187 -14.07 1.08 -23.68
C GLN A 187 -14.72 0.45 -24.92
N THR A 188 -14.08 0.66 -26.07
CA THR A 188 -14.59 0.19 -27.38
C THR A 188 -14.40 -1.30 -27.62
N ASP A 189 -13.77 -2.02 -26.70
CA ASP A 189 -13.41 -3.43 -26.88
C ASP A 189 -14.51 -4.38 -26.38
N LEU A 190 -15.42 -3.90 -25.52
CA LEU A 190 -16.48 -4.72 -24.94
C LEU A 190 -17.74 -4.75 -25.83
N PRO A 191 -18.53 -5.82 -25.83
CA PRO A 191 -19.78 -5.86 -26.59
C PRO A 191 -20.82 -4.87 -26.05
N GLU A 192 -21.70 -4.38 -26.93
CA GLU A 192 -22.61 -3.26 -26.62
C GLU A 192 -23.54 -3.52 -25.42
N HIS A 193 -23.98 -4.77 -25.25
CA HIS A 193 -24.82 -5.20 -24.13
C HIS A 193 -24.11 -5.13 -22.77
N GLU A 194 -22.79 -5.38 -22.72
CA GLU A 194 -22.02 -5.24 -21.48
C GLU A 194 -21.79 -3.77 -21.15
N ARG A 195 -21.61 -2.92 -22.17
CA ARG A 195 -21.47 -1.47 -21.98
C ARG A 195 -22.74 -0.84 -21.43
N SER A 196 -23.90 -1.18 -21.98
CA SER A 196 -25.18 -0.69 -21.46
C SER A 196 -25.39 -1.15 -20.02
N SER A 197 -25.15 -2.43 -19.73
CA SER A 197 -25.25 -2.97 -18.36
C SER A 197 -24.30 -2.27 -17.37
N ALA A 198 -23.03 -2.07 -17.76
CA ALA A 198 -22.05 -1.37 -16.93
C ALA A 198 -22.47 0.09 -16.67
N ARG A 199 -23.02 0.77 -17.67
CA ARG A 199 -23.50 2.16 -17.55
C ARG A 199 -24.72 2.27 -16.64
N GLU A 200 -25.65 1.34 -16.72
CA GLU A 200 -26.81 1.26 -15.81
C GLU A 200 -26.36 1.03 -14.36
N LYS A 201 -25.44 0.08 -14.15
CA LYS A 201 -24.84 -0.17 -12.82
C LYS A 201 -24.11 1.06 -12.27
N ALA A 202 -23.31 1.73 -13.10
CA ALA A 202 -22.63 2.97 -12.71
C ALA A 202 -23.64 4.03 -12.25
N SER A 203 -24.74 4.19 -12.98
CA SER A 203 -25.79 5.17 -12.67
C SER A 203 -26.54 4.84 -11.38
N LEU A 204 -26.80 3.56 -11.11
CA LEU A 204 -27.43 3.11 -9.87
C LEU A 204 -26.50 3.34 -8.67
N LEU A 205 -25.25 2.90 -8.78
CA LEU A 205 -24.27 2.98 -7.68
C LEU A 205 -23.92 4.43 -7.33
N ILE A 206 -23.79 5.32 -8.32
CA ILE A 206 -23.50 6.73 -8.03
C ILE A 206 -24.68 7.41 -7.33
N GLN A 207 -25.93 7.06 -7.68
CA GLN A 207 -27.11 7.56 -6.98
C GLN A 207 -27.12 7.08 -5.53
N GLN A 208 -26.80 5.81 -5.27
CA GLN A 208 -26.66 5.26 -3.92
C GLN A 208 -25.54 5.94 -3.13
N ALA A 209 -24.40 6.24 -3.78
CA ALA A 209 -23.31 6.94 -3.13
C ALA A 209 -23.71 8.38 -2.74
N LEU A 210 -24.43 9.08 -3.62
CA LEU A 210 -24.92 10.44 -3.33
C LEU A 210 -25.97 10.48 -2.20
N THR A 211 -26.81 9.46 -2.08
CA THR A 211 -27.77 9.37 -0.96
C THR A 211 -27.09 8.99 0.34
N MET A 212 -26.06 8.14 0.31
CA MET A 212 -25.32 7.69 1.48
C MET A 212 -24.33 8.76 2.01
N PHE A 213 -23.69 9.51 1.10
CA PHE A 213 -22.74 10.58 1.41
C PHE A 213 -23.22 11.91 0.83
N PRO A 214 -24.23 12.56 1.45
CA PRO A 214 -24.68 13.88 1.04
C PRO A 214 -23.63 14.92 1.44
N GLY A 215 -22.61 15.09 0.60
CA GLY A 215 -21.60 16.13 0.76
C GLY A 215 -22.20 17.49 0.46
N GLY A 216 -22.81 18.13 1.46
CA GLY A 216 -23.10 19.57 1.46
C GLY A 216 -23.91 20.08 0.27
N GLY A 217 -24.96 19.36 -0.15
CA GLY A 217 -25.99 19.98 -0.99
C GLY A 217 -26.58 21.16 -0.21
N CYS A 218 -26.37 22.38 -0.71
CA CYS A 218 -27.06 23.57 -0.21
C CYS A 218 -28.54 23.20 -0.01
N PRO A 219 -29.15 23.48 1.15
CA PRO A 219 -30.59 23.30 1.27
C PRO A 219 -31.25 24.12 0.15
N PRO A 220 -32.35 23.64 -0.44
CA PRO A 220 -33.13 24.47 -1.36
C PRO A 220 -33.51 25.75 -0.59
N GLU A 221 -33.08 26.90 -1.09
CA GLU A 221 -33.52 28.18 -0.52
C GLU A 221 -35.06 28.24 -0.59
N PRO A 222 -35.73 28.67 0.51
CA PRO A 222 -37.18 28.70 0.62
C PRO A 222 -37.85 29.72 -0.31
#